data_AF-A0A2V8GXS3-F1
#
_entry.id   AF-A0A2V8GXS3-F1
#
_cell.length_a   1.000
_cell.length_b   1.000
_cell.length_c   1.000
_cell.angle_alpha   90.00
_cell.angle_beta   90.00
_cell.angle_gamma   90.00
#
_symmetry.space_group_name_H-M   'P 1'
#
loop_
_entity.id
_entity.type
_entity.pdbx_description
1 polymer ?
#
loop_
_entity_poly.entity_id
_entity_poly.type
_entity_poly.pdbx_seq_one_letter_code
_entity_poly.pdbx_strand_id
1 'polypeptide(L)'
;MNDPSTSSGSPRAESSGDRLVTAGRVDDDAQYEAGLRPRSDNLEVSIQAARDRKEALDHVLIYGPPGLGKTTLAYVIGNELGVPVRATAGPVIEKAGDLVALLTNL
;
A
#
# COMPACT_ATOMS: atom_id res chain seq x y z
N MET A 1 74.22 12.60 -0.32
CA MET A 1 73.48 13.59 0.49
C MET A 1 72.02 13.21 0.50
N ASN A 2 71.54 12.87 1.68
CA ASN A 2 70.17 12.70 2.16
C ASN A 2 69.05 13.51 1.48
N ASP A 3 67.99 12.78 1.16
CA ASP A 3 66.62 12.90 1.69
C ASP A 3 65.72 14.13 1.43
N PRO A 4 64.38 13.89 1.50
CA PRO A 4 63.34 14.55 0.73
C PRO A 4 62.51 15.52 1.58
N SER A 5 61.81 16.45 0.93
CA SER A 5 60.66 17.11 1.55
C SER A 5 59.74 17.73 0.50
N THR A 6 58.75 16.95 0.10
CA THR A 6 57.43 17.45 -0.26
C THR A 6 56.87 18.29 0.89
N SER A 7 56.76 19.61 0.69
CA SER A 7 55.89 20.54 1.41
C SER A 7 56.01 21.89 0.70
N SER A 8 54.99 22.69 0.41
CA SER A 8 53.78 22.92 1.17
C SER A 8 52.80 23.70 0.30
N GLY A 9 51.53 23.32 0.32
CA GLY A 9 50.48 24.10 -0.34
C GLY A 9 49.11 23.45 -0.30
N SER A 10 48.68 22.93 0.86
CA SER A 10 47.24 22.77 1.11
C SER A 10 46.56 24.14 1.02
N PRO A 11 45.36 24.22 0.44
CA PRO A 11 44.24 24.43 1.34
C PRO A 11 42.96 23.67 0.95
N ARG A 12 42.22 23.33 2.02
CA ARG A 12 40.77 23.15 2.11
C ARG A 12 40.18 21.81 1.70
N ALA A 13 39.90 21.03 2.76
CA ALA A 13 38.71 20.22 2.85
C ALA A 13 37.46 21.06 2.56
N GLU A 14 36.66 20.61 1.60
CA GLU A 14 35.24 20.97 1.49
C GLU A 14 34.43 19.68 1.59
N SER A 15 33.82 19.50 2.77
CA SER A 15 32.67 18.63 2.94
C SER A 15 31.45 19.33 2.36
N SER A 16 30.78 18.73 1.38
CA SER A 16 29.33 18.85 1.17
C SER A 16 28.91 18.05 -0.06
N GLY A 17 27.93 17.19 0.14
CA GLY A 17 27.35 16.38 -0.92
C GLY A 17 27.01 14.98 -0.44
N ASP A 18 26.34 14.93 0.71
CA ASP A 18 25.57 13.81 1.22
C ASP A 18 24.95 12.99 0.08
N ARG A 19 25.56 11.84 -0.25
CA ARG A 19 24.94 10.87 -1.16
C ARG A 19 23.88 10.14 -0.35
N LEU A 20 22.68 10.74 -0.31
CA LEU A 20 21.47 10.25 0.36
C LEU A 20 20.94 8.90 -0.15
N VAL A 21 21.55 8.30 -1.18
CA VAL A 21 21.07 7.03 -1.76
C VAL A 21 22.04 5.92 -1.40
N THR A 22 21.74 5.23 -0.29
CA THR A 22 22.40 3.98 0.07
C THR A 22 21.64 2.84 -0.62
N ALA A 23 22.32 2.00 -1.40
CA ALA A 23 21.74 0.82 -2.04
C ALA A 23 21.57 -0.38 -1.06
N GLY A 24 21.62 -0.12 0.24
CA GLY A 24 21.44 -1.11 1.29
C GLY A 24 19.99 -1.13 1.71
N ARG A 25 19.40 -2.33 1.86
CA ARG A 25 18.04 -2.51 2.40
C ARG A 25 17.99 -1.82 3.76
N VAL A 26 17.26 -0.72 3.87
CA VAL A 26 17.02 -0.06 5.16
C VAL A 26 15.81 -0.77 5.76
N ASP A 27 15.86 -1.13 7.04
CA ASP A 27 14.74 -1.82 7.70
C ASP A 27 13.41 -1.02 7.63
N ASP A 28 13.49 0.30 7.42
CA ASP A 28 12.33 1.17 7.16
C ASP A 28 11.61 0.86 5.83
N ASP A 29 12.31 0.32 4.82
CA ASP A 29 11.72 -0.08 3.54
C ASP A 29 10.84 -1.33 3.69
N ALA A 30 11.06 -2.14 4.72
CA ALA A 30 10.31 -3.37 4.96
C ALA A 30 8.82 -3.07 5.27
N GLN A 31 8.53 -1.94 5.92
CA GLN A 31 7.15 -1.50 6.15
C GLN A 31 6.44 -1.11 4.85
N TYR A 32 7.17 -0.54 3.90
CA TYR A 32 6.65 -0.23 2.56
C TYR A 32 6.49 -1.50 1.72
N GLU A 33 7.47 -2.42 1.73
CA GLU A 33 7.39 -3.72 1.03
C GLU A 33 6.24 -4.60 1.54
N ALA A 34 5.99 -4.62 2.85
CA ALA A 34 4.88 -5.36 3.45
C ALA A 34 3.50 -4.81 3.05
N GLY A 35 3.40 -3.52 2.69
CA GLY A 35 2.18 -2.91 2.15
C GLY A 35 2.05 -3.01 0.62
N LEU A 36 3.17 -3.22 -0.10
CA LEU A 36 3.22 -3.25 -1.57
C LEU A 36 2.69 -4.56 -2.17
N ARG A 37 2.66 -5.64 -1.39
CA ARG A 37 2.03 -6.90 -1.79
C ARG A 37 0.95 -7.24 -0.78
N PRO A 38 -0.31 -6.79 -0.99
CA PRO A 38 -1.41 -7.41 -0.27
C PRO A 38 -1.27 -8.92 -0.44
N ARG A 39 -1.53 -9.67 0.62
CA ARG A 39 -1.52 -11.14 0.62
C ARG A 39 -2.67 -11.65 -0.25
N SER A 40 -2.54 -11.43 -1.56
CA SER A 40 -3.55 -11.58 -2.60
C SER A 40 -4.00 -13.02 -2.72
N ASP A 41 -3.12 -13.97 -2.42
CA ASP A 41 -3.38 -15.41 -2.53
C ASP A 41 -4.58 -15.83 -1.68
N ASN A 42 -4.71 -15.29 -0.46
CA ASN A 42 -5.84 -15.61 0.41
C ASN A 42 -7.16 -15.02 -0.14
N LEU A 43 -7.09 -13.82 -0.71
CA LEU A 43 -8.26 -13.13 -1.24
C LEU A 43 -8.74 -13.81 -2.53
N GLU A 44 -7.81 -14.18 -3.41
CA GLU A 44 -8.08 -14.89 -4.65
C GLU A 44 -8.75 -16.25 -4.38
N VAL A 45 -8.20 -17.03 -3.43
CA VAL A 45 -8.82 -18.30 -2.99
C VAL A 45 -10.23 -18.06 -2.43
N SER A 46 -10.43 -16.99 -1.66
CA SER A 46 -11.74 -16.67 -1.07
C SER A 46 -12.77 -16.28 -2.13
N ILE A 47 -12.37 -15.46 -3.11
CA ILE A 47 -13.23 -15.06 -4.24
C ILE A 47 -13.59 -16.28 -5.07
N GLN A 48 -12.61 -17.10 -5.43
CA GLN A 48 -12.86 -18.29 -6.24
C GLN A 48 -13.82 -19.26 -5.52
N ALA A 49 -13.62 -19.48 -4.23
CA ALA A 49 -14.50 -20.33 -3.44
C ALA A 49 -15.93 -19.79 -3.33
N ALA A 50 -16.11 -18.47 -3.16
CA ALA A 50 -17.44 -17.84 -3.15
C ALA A 50 -18.13 -17.94 -4.52
N ARG A 51 -17.38 -17.75 -5.61
CA ARG A 51 -17.89 -17.91 -6.99
C ARG A 51 -18.34 -19.35 -7.27
N ASP A 52 -17.54 -20.33 -6.88
CA ASP A 52 -17.84 -21.75 -7.09
C ASP A 52 -19.09 -22.18 -6.31
N ARG A 53 -19.29 -21.64 -5.10
CA ARG A 53 -20.50 -21.87 -4.30
C ARG A 53 -21.71 -21.05 -4.74
N LYS A 54 -21.52 -20.04 -5.60
CA LYS A 54 -22.53 -19.02 -5.94
C LYS A 54 -23.10 -18.31 -4.70
N GLU A 55 -22.24 -18.06 -3.73
CA GLU A 55 -22.57 -17.39 -2.48
C GLU A 55 -21.93 -16.00 -2.42
N ALA A 56 -22.36 -15.17 -1.46
CA ALA A 56 -21.69 -13.92 -1.17
C ALA A 56 -20.27 -14.19 -0.64
N LEU A 57 -19.32 -13.34 -1.04
CA LEU A 57 -18.01 -13.30 -0.40
C LEU A 57 -18.17 -12.81 1.04
N ASP A 58 -17.41 -13.39 1.96
CA ASP A 58 -17.31 -12.91 3.33
C ASP A 58 -16.86 -11.44 3.38
N HIS A 59 -17.16 -10.76 4.49
CA HIS A 59 -16.76 -9.36 4.65
C HIS A 59 -15.23 -9.20 4.67
N VAL A 60 -14.70 -8.38 3.77
CA VAL A 60 -13.27 -8.11 3.64
C VAL A 60 -12.94 -6.71 4.16
N LEU A 61 -11.93 -6.62 5.04
CA LEU A 61 -11.32 -5.36 5.47
C LEU A 61 -9.99 -5.14 4.74
N ILE A 62 -9.93 -4.12 3.88
CA ILE A 62 -8.70 -3.72 3.19
C ILE A 62 -8.10 -2.52 3.93
N TYR A 63 -6.96 -2.72 4.59
CA TYR A 63 -6.23 -1.67 5.30
C TYR A 63 -4.86 -1.42 4.67
N GLY A 64 -4.34 -0.20 4.80
CA GLY A 64 -3.00 0.16 4.32
C GLY A 64 -2.82 1.65 4.07
N PRO A 65 -1.58 2.12 3.85
CA PRO A 65 -1.25 3.49 3.45
C PRO A 65 -2.12 4.06 2.32
N PRO A 66 -2.32 5.39 2.24
CA PRO A 66 -3.04 6.02 1.13
C PRO A 66 -2.33 5.74 -0.20
N GLY A 67 -3.08 5.70 -1.31
CA GLY A 67 -2.52 5.49 -2.65
C GLY A 67 -2.28 4.03 -3.06
N LEU A 68 -2.45 3.05 -2.17
CA LEU A 68 -2.28 1.62 -2.48
C LEU A 68 -3.47 0.98 -3.23
N GLY A 69 -4.36 1.78 -3.83
CA GLY A 69 -5.46 1.24 -4.66
C GLY A 69 -6.51 0.43 -3.89
N LYS A 70 -6.72 0.65 -2.59
CA LYS A 70 -7.73 -0.07 -1.78
C LYS A 70 -9.13 -0.01 -2.38
N THR A 71 -9.54 1.20 -2.80
CA THR A 71 -10.82 1.41 -3.48
C THR A 71 -10.86 0.66 -4.81
N THR A 72 -9.77 0.72 -5.59
CA THR A 72 -9.64 -0.02 -6.85
C THR A 72 -9.78 -1.52 -6.64
N LEU A 73 -9.14 -2.08 -5.60
CA LEU A 73 -9.23 -3.49 -5.28
C LEU A 73 -10.67 -3.90 -4.93
N ALA A 74 -11.43 -3.08 -4.19
CA ALA A 74 -12.84 -3.35 -3.92
C ALA A 74 -13.69 -3.43 -5.21
N TYR A 75 -13.42 -2.57 -6.19
CA TYR A 75 -14.09 -2.64 -7.50
C TYR A 75 -13.68 -3.88 -8.31
N VAL A 76 -12.40 -4.27 -8.26
CA VAL A 76 -11.92 -5.51 -8.89
C VAL A 76 -12.63 -6.73 -8.32
N ILE A 77 -12.76 -6.82 -6.98
CA ILE A 77 -13.48 -7.91 -6.30
C ILE A 77 -14.92 -8.00 -6.80
N GLY A 78 -15.65 -6.88 -6.83
CA GLY A 78 -17.04 -6.88 -7.30
C GLY A 78 -17.17 -7.26 -8.78
N ASN A 79 -16.23 -6.84 -9.62
CA ASN A 79 -16.18 -7.24 -11.02
C ASN A 79 -15.93 -8.75 -11.20
N GLU A 80 -15.04 -9.35 -10.41
CA GLU A 80 -14.81 -10.80 -10.43
C GLU A 80 -16.03 -11.60 -9.96
N LEU A 81 -16.75 -11.07 -8.97
CA LEU A 81 -18.00 -11.65 -8.47
C LEU A 81 -19.21 -11.35 -9.38
N GLY A 82 -19.10 -10.45 -10.35
CA GLY A 82 -20.19 -10.04 -11.23
C GLY A 82 -21.31 -9.27 -10.52
N VAL A 83 -21.02 -8.57 -9.43
CA VAL A 83 -22.00 -7.82 -8.62
C VAL A 83 -21.73 -6.31 -8.66
N PRO A 84 -22.76 -5.46 -8.56
CA PRO A 84 -22.57 -4.01 -8.51
C PRO A 84 -21.90 -3.59 -7.18
N VAL A 85 -20.86 -2.76 -7.26
CA VAL A 85 -20.17 -2.20 -6.08
C VAL A 85 -20.69 -0.80 -5.79
N ARG A 86 -21.16 -0.57 -4.56
CA ARG A 86 -21.50 0.76 -4.04
C ARG A 86 -20.43 1.23 -3.08
N ALA A 87 -19.75 2.32 -3.44
CA ALA A 87 -18.80 2.99 -2.57
C ALA A 87 -19.53 3.97 -1.65
N THR A 88 -19.15 3.98 -0.38
CA THR A 88 -19.57 4.98 0.61
C THR A 88 -18.36 5.38 1.46
N ALA A 89 -18.43 6.51 2.12
CA ALA A 89 -17.40 6.98 3.04
C ALA A 89 -17.99 7.11 4.45
N GLY A 90 -17.21 6.81 5.48
CA GLY A 90 -17.64 6.88 6.88
C GLY A 90 -18.36 8.19 7.26
N PRO A 91 -17.87 9.37 6.87
CA PRO A 91 -18.54 10.65 7.16
C PRO A 91 -19.92 10.80 6.52
N VAL A 92 -20.25 10.03 5.47
CA VAL A 92 -21.56 10.08 4.80
C VAL A 92 -22.62 9.31 5.59
N ILE A 93 -22.20 8.42 6.50
CA ILE A 93 -23.09 7.65 7.37
C ILE A 93 -23.14 8.34 8.73
N GLU A 94 -23.85 9.46 8.80
CA GLU A 94 -23.99 10.25 10.04
C GLU A 94 -25.10 9.69 10.95
N LYS A 95 -26.16 9.12 10.35
CA LYS A 95 -27.30 8.58 11.10
C LYS A 95 -27.52 7.10 10.78
N ALA A 96 -28.02 6.36 11.77
CA ALA A 96 -28.40 4.95 11.59
C ALA A 96 -29.40 4.74 10.43
N GLY A 97 -30.24 5.75 10.16
CA GLY A 97 -31.18 5.73 9.03
C GLY A 97 -30.51 5.71 7.64
N ASP A 98 -29.33 6.32 7.50
CA ASP A 98 -28.62 6.39 6.21
C ASP A 98 -28.06 5.02 5.82
N LEU A 99 -27.59 4.25 6.81
CA LEU A 99 -27.14 2.88 6.61
C LEU A 99 -28.30 1.97 6.21
N VAL A 100 -29.45 2.09 6.88
CA VAL A 100 -30.65 1.29 6.54
C VAL A 100 -31.12 1.63 5.12
N ALA A 101 -31.14 2.91 4.74
CA ALA A 101 -31.51 3.32 3.38
C ALA A 101 -30.57 2.72 2.31
N LEU A 102 -29.27 2.66 2.58
CA LEU A 102 -28.29 2.03 1.69
C LEU A 102 -28.50 0.52 1.54
N LEU A 103 -28.87 -0.17 2.62
CA LEU A 103 -29.11 -1.62 2.63
C LEU A 103 -30.47 -2.01 2.06
N THR A 104 -31.48 -1.14 2.16
CA THR A 104 -32.86 -1.44 1.70
C THR A 104 -33.05 -1.15 0.20
N ASN A 105 -32.19 -0.32 -0.39
CA ASN A 105 -32.22 -0.03 -1.83
C ASN A 105 -31.44 -1.07 -2.66
N LEU A 106 -31.51 -2.34 -2.23
CA LEU A 106 -30.81 -3.51 -2.80
C LEU A 106 -31.74 -4.32 -3.70
#